data_AF-A0A2D9ZZB6-F1
#
_entry.id   AF-A0A2D9ZZB6-F1
#
_cell.length_a   1.000
_cell.length_b   1.000
_cell.length_c   1.000
_cell.angle_alpha   90.00
_cell.angle_beta   90.00
_cell.angle_gamma   90.00
#
_symmetry.space_group_name_H-M   'P 1'
#
loop_
_entity.id
_entity.type
_entity.pdbx_description
1 polymer ?
#
loop_
_entity_poly.entity_id
_entity_poly.type
_entity_poly.pdbx_seq_one_letter_code
_entity_poly.pdbx_strand_id
1 'polypeptide(L)'
;MAVGKEIKEQIASVKSTQKITSAMEKVAVSKMRRAQQRMEKSRPYADKIRAVIGHLANASSEYRHRYLQDRDVKRVGYIVVSSDRGLCGGLNNNLFKRVALQAKDWESKGVSVEFCSIGSKASLFFKSFGGKVVASQSHLGDAPELASLIGSVKVMLEAFDEGQIDRLFIIYNRFVNTMTQSPETVQLLPLKAEQDDALKGHWDYIYEPDAKEIMEGLLVRYVESQVYQGVVENNACEQAARMLAMKNATDNAGGMIKELNLLYNKARQAAITQEISEIVSGAAAV
;
A
#
# COMPACT_ATOMS: atom_id res chain seq x y z
N MET A 1 34.86 34.97 2.32
CA MET A 1 34.93 33.83 3.28
C MET A 1 33.58 33.17 3.61
N ALA A 2 32.45 33.91 3.71
CA ALA A 2 31.13 33.33 4.05
C ALA A 2 30.61 32.29 3.04
N VAL A 3 30.73 32.56 1.73
CA VAL A 3 30.21 31.69 0.65
C VAL A 3 30.84 30.30 0.66
N GLY A 4 32.16 30.19 0.89
CA GLY A 4 32.83 28.89 0.96
C GLY A 4 32.42 28.08 2.19
N LYS A 5 32.11 28.75 3.31
CA LYS A 5 31.63 28.11 4.54
C LYS A 5 30.22 27.54 4.34
N GLU A 6 29.32 28.31 3.74
CA GLU A 6 27.94 27.88 3.43
C GLU A 6 27.91 26.65 2.51
N ILE A 7 28.70 26.64 1.43
CA ILE A 7 28.77 25.48 0.53
C ILE A 7 29.28 24.23 1.28
N LYS A 8 30.25 24.41 2.18
CA LYS A 8 30.79 23.30 2.99
C LYS A 8 29.74 22.75 3.97
N GLU A 9 28.93 23.60 4.57
CA GLU A 9 27.80 23.22 5.43
C GLU A 9 26.72 22.48 4.64
N GLN A 10 26.38 22.95 3.44
CA GLN A 10 25.46 22.27 2.53
C GLN A 10 25.98 20.87 2.14
N ILE A 11 27.27 20.74 1.79
CA ILE A 11 27.88 19.43 1.50
C ILE A 11 27.76 18.49 2.69
N ALA A 12 28.02 18.98 3.91
CA ALA A 12 27.92 18.17 5.12
C ALA A 12 26.47 17.71 5.38
N SER A 13 25.50 18.61 5.18
CA SER A 13 24.07 18.31 5.30
C SER A 13 23.63 17.23 4.30
N VAL A 14 23.94 17.41 3.00
CA VAL A 14 23.57 16.44 1.95
C VAL A 14 24.26 15.09 2.17
N LYS A 15 25.52 15.07 2.64
CA LYS A 15 26.20 13.83 3.06
C LYS A 15 25.49 13.11 4.21
N SER A 16 24.96 13.85 5.18
CA SER A 16 24.17 13.28 6.27
C SER A 16 22.89 12.66 5.73
N THR A 17 22.15 13.39 4.90
CA THR A 17 20.95 12.88 4.23
C THR A 17 21.25 11.62 3.41
N GLN A 18 22.35 11.58 2.65
CA GLN A 18 22.77 10.42 1.87
C GLN A 18 23.00 9.17 2.75
N LYS A 19 23.63 9.35 3.92
CA LYS A 19 23.83 8.24 4.87
C LYS A 19 22.51 7.73 5.43
N ILE A 20 21.58 8.63 5.74
CA ILE A 20 20.24 8.29 6.24
C ILE A 20 19.47 7.51 5.18
N THR A 21 19.42 7.99 3.94
CA THR A 21 18.71 7.32 2.84
C THR A 21 19.31 5.95 2.54
N SER A 22 20.64 5.81 2.55
CA SER A 22 21.30 4.50 2.36
C SER A 22 21.00 3.52 3.51
N ALA A 23 20.94 4.00 4.76
CA ALA A 23 20.53 3.16 5.88
C ALA A 23 19.06 2.72 5.75
N MET A 24 18.17 3.65 5.38
CA MET A 24 16.76 3.36 5.15
C MET A 24 16.53 2.38 4.01
N GLU A 25 17.30 2.48 2.92
CA GLU A 25 17.31 1.51 1.82
C GLU A 25 17.60 0.10 2.34
N LYS A 26 18.71 -0.08 3.08
CA LYS A 26 19.10 -1.39 3.65
C LYS A 26 18.05 -1.95 4.61
N VAL A 27 17.45 -1.08 5.44
CA VAL A 27 16.36 -1.48 6.35
C VAL A 27 15.14 -1.93 5.55
N ALA A 28 14.77 -1.20 4.49
CA ALA A 28 13.66 -1.56 3.63
C ALA A 28 13.89 -2.90 2.91
N VAL A 29 15.11 -3.18 2.43
CA VAL A 29 15.48 -4.51 1.87
C VAL A 29 15.18 -5.63 2.86
N SER A 30 15.66 -5.48 4.10
CA SER A 30 15.49 -6.50 5.15
C SER A 30 14.00 -6.73 5.47
N LYS A 31 13.22 -5.65 5.58
CA LYS A 31 11.78 -5.71 5.84
C LYS A 31 10.99 -6.27 4.67
N MET A 32 11.36 -5.93 3.44
CA MET A 32 10.74 -6.46 2.21
C MET A 32 10.83 -7.98 2.17
N ARG A 33 12.01 -8.55 2.44
CA ARG A 33 12.19 -10.01 2.47
C ARG A 33 11.27 -10.69 3.50
N ARG A 34 11.13 -10.09 4.69
CA ARG A 34 10.21 -10.60 5.73
C ARG A 34 8.74 -10.47 5.32
N ALA A 35 8.38 -9.38 4.65
CA ALA A 35 7.02 -9.16 4.16
C ALA A 35 6.66 -10.15 3.03
N GLN A 36 7.58 -10.43 2.10
CA GLN A 36 7.40 -11.45 1.06
C GLN A 36 7.22 -12.85 1.65
N GLN A 37 8.05 -13.23 2.63
CA GLN A 37 7.88 -14.52 3.33
C GLN A 37 6.52 -14.64 4.03
N ARG A 38 6.00 -13.55 4.61
CA ARG A 38 4.64 -13.53 5.17
C ARG A 38 3.57 -13.67 4.10
N MET A 39 3.74 -13.01 2.96
CA MET A 39 2.83 -13.10 1.82
C MET A 39 2.78 -14.53 1.27
N GLU A 40 3.94 -15.19 1.11
CA GLU A 40 4.01 -16.58 0.67
C GLU A 40 3.32 -17.53 1.66
N LYS A 41 3.48 -17.29 2.96
CA LYS A 41 2.85 -18.10 4.02
C LYS A 41 1.34 -17.92 4.12
N SER A 42 0.76 -16.79 3.66
CA SER A 42 -0.69 -16.57 3.72
C SER A 42 -1.44 -17.20 2.55
N ARG A 43 -0.78 -17.44 1.40
CA ARG A 43 -1.41 -18.00 0.19
C ARG A 43 -2.08 -19.36 0.42
N PRO A 44 -1.43 -20.38 1.04
CA PRO A 44 -2.04 -21.70 1.15
C PRO A 44 -3.38 -21.71 1.88
N TYR A 45 -3.55 -20.87 2.90
CA TYR A 45 -4.81 -20.75 3.63
C TYR A 45 -5.91 -20.15 2.75
N ALA A 46 -5.61 -19.05 2.04
CA ALA A 46 -6.55 -18.39 1.14
C ALA A 46 -6.99 -19.31 -0.02
N ASP A 47 -6.04 -20.05 -0.61
CA ASP A 47 -6.29 -20.97 -1.71
C ASP A 47 -7.16 -22.17 -1.25
N LYS A 48 -6.88 -22.72 -0.07
CA LYS A 48 -7.67 -23.84 0.47
C LYS A 48 -9.08 -23.42 0.87
N ILE A 49 -9.25 -22.27 1.52
CA ILE A 49 -10.59 -21.76 1.84
C ILE A 49 -11.36 -21.46 0.57
N ARG A 50 -10.73 -20.86 -0.45
CA ARG A 50 -11.36 -20.63 -1.75
C ARG A 50 -11.85 -21.94 -2.37
N ALA A 51 -11.02 -22.98 -2.39
CA ALA A 51 -11.39 -24.28 -2.92
C ALA A 51 -12.60 -24.87 -2.18
N VAL A 52 -12.59 -24.85 -0.84
CA VAL A 52 -13.71 -25.35 -0.01
C VAL A 52 -14.99 -24.57 -0.28
N ILE A 53 -14.93 -23.23 -0.41
CA ILE A 53 -16.09 -22.40 -0.76
C ILE A 53 -16.60 -22.72 -2.17
N GLY A 54 -15.71 -22.92 -3.13
CA GLY A 54 -16.08 -23.31 -4.49
C GLY A 54 -16.78 -24.66 -4.53
N HIS A 55 -16.30 -25.63 -3.76
CA HIS A 55 -16.96 -26.93 -3.60
C HIS A 55 -18.34 -26.77 -2.96
N LEU A 56 -18.46 -26.03 -1.85
CA LEU A 56 -19.72 -25.78 -1.14
C LEU A 56 -20.75 -25.04 -2.01
N ALA A 57 -20.31 -24.07 -2.80
CA ALA A 57 -21.19 -23.29 -3.67
C ALA A 57 -21.73 -24.11 -4.86
N ASN A 58 -20.99 -25.14 -5.28
CA ASN A 58 -21.38 -26.05 -6.37
C ASN A 58 -22.09 -27.31 -5.86
N ALA A 59 -21.82 -27.75 -4.63
CA ALA A 59 -22.59 -28.78 -3.95
C ALA A 59 -24.02 -28.28 -3.76
N SER A 60 -24.99 -29.10 -4.13
CA SER A 60 -26.40 -28.75 -4.26
C SER A 60 -27.02 -28.32 -2.92
N SER A 61 -26.82 -27.05 -2.56
CA SER A 61 -27.55 -26.40 -1.49
C SER A 61 -28.69 -25.58 -2.10
N GLU A 62 -29.94 -25.89 -1.73
CA GLU A 62 -31.09 -25.02 -2.00
C GLU A 62 -30.87 -23.60 -1.43
N TYR A 63 -29.95 -23.46 -0.47
CA TYR A 63 -29.57 -22.20 0.15
C TYR A 63 -28.44 -21.50 -0.61
N ARG A 64 -28.79 -20.41 -1.29
CA ARG A 64 -27.80 -19.48 -1.87
C ARG A 64 -27.49 -18.38 -0.86
N HIS A 65 -26.29 -18.38 -0.30
CA HIS A 65 -25.85 -17.34 0.63
C HIS A 65 -25.87 -15.94 -0.03
N ARG A 66 -26.19 -14.90 0.75
CA ARG A 66 -26.29 -13.51 0.27
C ARG A 66 -25.02 -13.02 -0.43
N TYR A 67 -23.86 -13.44 0.04
CA TYR A 67 -22.56 -13.06 -0.53
C TYR A 67 -22.33 -13.64 -1.92
N LEU A 68 -23.12 -14.62 -2.39
CA LEU A 68 -23.02 -15.21 -3.73
C LEU A 68 -24.04 -14.62 -4.72
N GLN A 69 -24.99 -13.81 -4.24
CA GLN A 69 -26.07 -13.27 -5.06
C GLN A 69 -25.68 -11.88 -5.58
N ASP A 70 -25.82 -11.69 -6.89
CA ASP A 70 -25.70 -10.35 -7.48
C ASP A 70 -26.98 -9.56 -7.24
N ARG A 71 -26.84 -8.25 -7.09
CA ARG A 71 -27.94 -7.32 -6.80
C ARG A 71 -27.71 -5.98 -7.49
N ASP A 72 -28.79 -5.23 -7.64
CA ASP A 72 -28.73 -3.87 -8.18
C ASP A 72 -27.86 -2.97 -7.29
N VAL A 73 -27.02 -2.15 -7.91
CA VAL A 73 -25.94 -1.44 -7.23
C VAL A 73 -26.36 -0.01 -6.95
N LYS A 74 -26.73 0.28 -5.71
CA LYS A 74 -27.07 1.62 -5.23
C LYS A 74 -25.96 2.23 -4.40
N ARG A 75 -25.22 1.38 -3.68
CA ARG A 75 -24.11 1.78 -2.80
C ARG A 75 -22.94 0.83 -2.92
N VAL A 76 -21.72 1.37 -2.97
CA VAL A 76 -20.49 0.58 -3.06
C VAL A 76 -19.54 0.90 -1.90
N GLY A 77 -18.98 -0.15 -1.30
CA GLY A 77 -17.98 -0.07 -0.25
C GLY A 77 -16.57 -0.33 -0.80
N TYR A 78 -15.59 0.43 -0.33
CA TYR A 78 -14.18 0.28 -0.66
C TYR A 78 -13.32 0.15 0.59
N ILE A 79 -12.62 -0.97 0.73
CA ILE A 79 -11.53 -1.15 1.68
C ILE A 79 -10.24 -0.67 0.99
N VAL A 80 -9.71 0.47 1.42
CA VAL A 80 -8.52 1.08 0.81
C VAL A 80 -7.31 0.84 1.69
N VAL A 81 -6.35 0.08 1.17
CA VAL A 81 -5.14 -0.34 1.89
C VAL A 81 -3.95 0.52 1.49
N SER A 82 -3.54 1.40 2.39
CA SER A 82 -2.37 2.28 2.25
C SER A 82 -1.27 1.93 3.25
N SER A 83 -0.15 2.66 3.19
CA SER A 83 0.90 2.56 4.22
C SER A 83 0.64 3.44 5.44
N ASP A 84 1.22 3.07 6.58
CA ASP A 84 1.28 3.96 7.75
C ASP A 84 2.38 5.03 7.59
N ARG A 85 3.49 4.66 6.94
CA ARG A 85 4.68 5.51 6.79
C ARG A 85 4.83 6.05 5.38
N GLY A 86 5.41 7.24 5.26
CA GLY A 86 5.73 7.86 3.97
C GLY A 86 7.04 7.33 3.34
N LEU A 87 7.61 8.15 2.46
CA LEU A 87 8.90 7.92 1.79
C LEU A 87 8.94 6.62 0.96
N CYS A 88 7.79 6.23 0.41
CA CYS A 88 7.61 5.05 -0.47
C CYS A 88 7.37 5.46 -1.93
N GLY A 89 7.99 6.57 -2.37
CA GLY A 89 7.82 7.09 -3.73
C GLY A 89 6.36 7.41 -4.05
N GLY A 90 5.90 6.97 -5.24
CA GLY A 90 4.55 7.23 -5.74
C GLY A 90 3.46 6.23 -5.30
N LEU A 91 3.79 5.24 -4.45
CA LEU A 91 2.90 4.10 -4.15
C LEU A 91 1.49 4.52 -3.71
N ASN A 92 1.38 5.29 -2.63
CA ASN A 92 0.09 5.74 -2.11
C ASN A 92 -0.61 6.70 -3.09
N ASN A 93 0.14 7.57 -3.76
CA ASN A 93 -0.44 8.54 -4.69
C ASN A 93 -1.11 7.84 -5.88
N ASN A 94 -0.47 6.80 -6.42
CA ASN A 94 -1.02 6.01 -7.52
C ASN A 94 -2.29 5.24 -7.08
N LEU A 95 -2.27 4.68 -5.87
CA LEU A 95 -3.43 4.04 -5.25
C LEU A 95 -4.60 5.03 -5.10
N PHE A 96 -4.36 6.19 -4.49
CA PHE A 96 -5.41 7.20 -4.24
C PHE A 96 -5.96 7.80 -5.52
N LYS A 97 -5.14 7.99 -6.56
CA LYS A 97 -5.63 8.37 -7.90
C LYS A 97 -6.61 7.35 -8.44
N ARG A 98 -6.32 6.05 -8.31
CA ARG A 98 -7.23 4.98 -8.74
C ARG A 98 -8.53 5.00 -7.95
N VAL A 99 -8.46 5.15 -6.62
CA VAL A 99 -9.64 5.27 -5.74
C VAL A 99 -10.51 6.46 -6.18
N ALA A 100 -9.91 7.63 -6.39
CA ALA A 100 -10.65 8.84 -6.78
C ALA A 100 -11.33 8.70 -8.15
N LEU A 101 -10.65 8.08 -9.13
CA LEU A 101 -11.25 7.81 -10.44
C LEU A 101 -12.44 6.85 -10.32
N GLN A 102 -12.29 5.74 -9.60
CA GLN A 102 -13.38 4.77 -9.44
C GLN A 102 -14.56 5.33 -8.63
N ALA A 103 -14.28 6.11 -7.59
CA ALA A 103 -15.32 6.79 -6.83
C ALA A 103 -16.13 7.73 -7.74
N LYS A 104 -15.44 8.55 -8.54
CA LYS A 104 -16.07 9.45 -9.51
C LYS A 104 -16.90 8.69 -10.56
N ASP A 105 -16.39 7.54 -11.04
CA ASP A 105 -17.11 6.71 -12.01
C ASP A 105 -18.43 6.17 -11.42
N TRP A 106 -18.46 5.79 -10.14
CA TRP A 106 -19.69 5.36 -9.46
C TRP A 106 -20.63 6.52 -9.19
N GLU A 107 -20.11 7.65 -8.71
CA GLU A 107 -20.90 8.85 -8.47
C GLU A 107 -21.56 9.37 -9.76
N SER A 108 -20.87 9.26 -10.91
CA SER A 108 -21.44 9.61 -12.22
C SER A 108 -22.65 8.75 -12.62
N LYS A 109 -22.76 7.55 -12.04
CA LYS A 109 -23.89 6.62 -12.22
C LYS A 109 -24.97 6.81 -11.16
N GLY A 110 -24.83 7.80 -10.27
CA GLY A 110 -25.75 8.03 -9.15
C GLY A 110 -25.60 7.04 -8.00
N VAL A 111 -24.49 6.28 -7.95
CA VAL A 111 -24.20 5.29 -6.92
C VAL A 111 -23.32 5.92 -5.85
N SER A 112 -23.72 5.82 -4.57
CA SER A 112 -22.93 6.42 -3.49
C SER A 112 -21.80 5.49 -3.03
N VAL A 113 -20.73 6.10 -2.53
CA VAL A 113 -19.46 5.41 -2.21
C VAL A 113 -19.13 5.56 -0.73
N GLU A 114 -18.80 4.45 -0.09
CA GLU A 114 -18.36 4.39 1.31
C GLU A 114 -16.98 3.76 1.42
N PHE A 115 -16.18 4.23 2.37
CA PHE A 115 -14.78 3.86 2.49
C PHE A 115 -14.47 3.27 3.87
N CYS A 116 -13.60 2.26 3.86
CA CYS A 116 -12.88 1.79 5.04
C CYS A 116 -11.39 2.04 4.79
N SER A 117 -10.77 2.90 5.59
CA SER A 117 -9.36 3.25 5.40
C SER A 117 -8.45 2.35 6.24
N ILE A 118 -7.52 1.66 5.59
CA ILE A 118 -6.47 0.91 6.25
C ILE A 118 -5.13 1.63 6.02
N GLY A 119 -4.44 1.97 7.11
CA GLY A 119 -3.18 2.69 7.13
C GLY A 119 -3.33 4.21 7.33
N SER A 120 -2.39 4.82 8.05
CA SER A 120 -2.43 6.25 8.39
C SER A 120 -2.46 7.18 7.18
N LYS A 121 -1.85 6.80 6.04
CA LYS A 121 -1.88 7.64 4.83
C LYS A 121 -3.25 7.69 4.16
N ALA A 122 -4.03 6.62 4.18
CA ALA A 122 -5.41 6.62 3.69
C ALA A 122 -6.28 7.51 4.57
N SER A 123 -6.16 7.41 5.90
CA SER A 123 -6.93 8.24 6.81
C SER A 123 -6.63 9.74 6.64
N LEU A 124 -5.37 10.11 6.38
CA LEU A 124 -5.00 11.49 6.05
C LEU A 124 -5.53 11.93 4.68
N PHE A 125 -5.51 11.04 3.68
CA PHE A 125 -6.07 11.31 2.36
C PHE A 125 -7.56 11.61 2.42
N PHE A 126 -8.35 10.75 3.07
CA PHE A 126 -9.81 10.93 3.17
C PHE A 126 -10.24 12.16 3.98
N LYS A 127 -9.41 12.64 4.92
CA LYS A 127 -9.65 13.95 5.57
C LYS A 127 -9.66 15.12 4.58
N SER A 128 -8.88 15.03 3.50
CA SER A 128 -8.79 16.11 2.49
C SER A 128 -9.66 15.83 1.27
N PHE A 129 -9.74 14.57 0.84
CA PHE A 129 -10.56 14.14 -0.30
C PHE A 129 -12.06 14.21 0.01
N GLY A 130 -12.44 14.03 1.27
CA GLY A 130 -13.83 13.87 1.68
C GLY A 130 -14.33 12.44 1.44
N GLY A 131 -15.65 12.27 1.50
CA GLY A 131 -16.31 10.96 1.42
C GLY A 131 -16.64 10.37 2.79
N LYS A 132 -17.53 9.37 2.80
CA LYS A 132 -18.01 8.72 4.02
C LYS A 132 -17.07 7.58 4.42
N VAL A 133 -16.21 7.82 5.40
CA VAL A 133 -15.35 6.79 5.99
C VAL A 133 -16.09 6.14 7.17
N VAL A 134 -16.48 4.87 7.02
CA VAL A 134 -17.28 4.15 8.04
C VAL A 134 -16.40 3.42 9.06
N ALA A 135 -15.18 3.06 8.67
CA ALA A 135 -14.21 2.41 9.53
C ALA A 135 -12.79 2.85 9.17
N SER A 136 -11.90 2.86 10.17
CA SER A 136 -10.49 3.15 9.94
C SER A 136 -9.62 2.31 10.86
N GLN A 137 -8.58 1.69 10.29
CA GLN A 137 -7.51 1.04 11.04
C GLN A 137 -6.17 1.64 10.64
N SER A 138 -5.29 1.87 11.62
CA SER A 138 -3.96 2.42 11.39
C SER A 138 -2.94 1.75 12.31
N HIS A 139 -1.66 2.06 12.12
CA HIS A 139 -0.56 1.57 12.95
C HIS A 139 -0.42 0.04 12.96
N LEU A 140 -0.61 -0.58 11.80
CA LEU A 140 -0.44 -2.03 11.60
C LEU A 140 1.02 -2.48 11.66
N GLY A 141 1.94 -1.54 11.44
CA GLY A 141 3.37 -1.80 11.53
C GLY A 141 3.88 -2.68 10.39
N ASP A 142 5.06 -3.29 10.60
CA ASP A 142 5.70 -4.10 9.57
C ASP A 142 5.18 -5.56 9.55
N ALA A 143 4.51 -6.01 10.61
CA ALA A 143 4.02 -7.36 10.81
C ALA A 143 2.53 -7.32 11.20
N PRO A 144 1.63 -7.05 10.23
CA PRO A 144 0.20 -6.96 10.50
C PRO A 144 -0.31 -8.33 10.98
N GLU A 145 -1.23 -8.31 11.94
CA GLU A 145 -1.93 -9.49 12.44
C GLU A 145 -3.37 -9.46 11.96
N LEU A 146 -3.94 -10.64 11.65
CA LEU A 146 -5.32 -10.75 11.20
C LEU A 146 -6.30 -10.11 12.21
N ALA A 147 -6.08 -10.32 13.51
CA ALA A 147 -6.92 -9.81 14.58
C ALA A 147 -7.12 -8.27 14.52
N SER A 148 -6.10 -7.54 14.09
CA SER A 148 -6.14 -6.08 13.96
C SER A 148 -7.05 -5.58 12.83
N LEU A 149 -7.39 -6.45 11.87
CA LEU A 149 -8.22 -6.11 10.72
C LEU A 149 -9.69 -6.51 10.91
N ILE A 150 -9.97 -7.50 11.78
CA ILE A 150 -11.31 -8.06 11.98
C ILE A 150 -12.34 -6.96 12.24
N GLY A 151 -12.05 -6.01 13.14
CA GLY A 151 -12.99 -4.94 13.48
C GLY A 151 -13.40 -4.08 12.27
N SER A 152 -12.43 -3.68 11.45
CA SER A 152 -12.71 -2.84 10.26
C SER A 152 -13.41 -3.60 9.15
N VAL A 153 -13.05 -4.88 8.95
CA VAL A 153 -13.72 -5.74 7.96
C VAL A 153 -15.15 -6.04 8.39
N LYS A 154 -15.37 -6.32 9.67
CA LYS A 154 -16.70 -6.63 10.22
C LYS A 154 -17.70 -5.49 9.97
N VAL A 155 -17.30 -4.23 10.16
CA VAL A 155 -18.17 -3.07 9.87
C VAL A 155 -18.62 -3.05 8.41
N MET A 156 -17.72 -3.38 7.47
CA MET A 156 -18.06 -3.43 6.04
C MET A 156 -18.95 -4.64 5.71
N LEU A 157 -18.73 -5.77 6.36
CA LEU A 157 -19.57 -6.97 6.20
C LEU A 157 -20.98 -6.74 6.75
N GLU A 158 -21.10 -6.17 7.95
CA GLU A 158 -22.39 -5.78 8.55
C GLU A 158 -23.15 -4.80 7.66
N ALA A 159 -22.46 -3.79 7.10
CA ALA A 159 -23.06 -2.90 6.12
C ALA A 159 -23.55 -3.65 4.86
N PHE A 160 -22.84 -4.69 4.41
CA PHE A 160 -23.30 -5.50 3.28
C PHE A 160 -24.55 -6.31 3.64
N ASP A 161 -24.59 -6.85 4.86
CA ASP A 161 -25.67 -7.67 5.38
C ASP A 161 -26.94 -6.88 5.70
N GLU A 162 -26.81 -5.63 6.12
CA GLU A 162 -27.95 -4.73 6.33
C GLU A 162 -28.50 -4.16 5.01
N GLY A 163 -27.91 -4.52 3.86
CA GLY A 163 -28.27 -3.94 2.56
C GLY A 163 -27.87 -2.47 2.43
N GLN A 164 -26.96 -2.02 3.29
CA GLN A 164 -26.38 -0.70 3.22
C GLN A 164 -25.40 -0.61 2.05
N ILE A 165 -24.53 -1.60 1.82
CA ILE A 165 -23.70 -1.65 0.61
C ILE A 165 -24.07 -2.85 -0.25
N ASP A 166 -24.04 -2.67 -1.57
CA ASP A 166 -24.43 -3.70 -2.54
C ASP A 166 -23.23 -4.43 -3.12
N ARG A 167 -22.07 -3.74 -3.20
CA ARG A 167 -20.77 -4.30 -3.60
C ARG A 167 -19.68 -3.85 -2.66
N LEU A 168 -18.74 -4.74 -2.36
CA LEU A 168 -17.57 -4.48 -1.55
C LEU A 168 -16.31 -4.78 -2.37
N PHE A 169 -15.42 -3.80 -2.45
CA PHE A 169 -14.13 -3.91 -3.12
C PHE A 169 -12.99 -3.72 -2.12
N ILE A 170 -11.85 -4.31 -2.42
CA ILE A 170 -10.56 -3.96 -1.81
C ILE A 170 -9.66 -3.33 -2.87
N ILE A 171 -8.97 -2.26 -2.49
CA ILE A 171 -7.95 -1.63 -3.32
C ILE A 171 -6.63 -1.62 -2.55
N TYR A 172 -5.63 -2.25 -3.14
CA TYR A 172 -4.29 -2.35 -2.58
C TYR A 172 -3.25 -2.36 -3.71
N ASN A 173 -1.96 -2.29 -3.36
CA ASN A 173 -0.90 -2.40 -4.35
C ASN A 173 -0.48 -3.87 -4.50
N ARG A 174 -0.64 -4.42 -5.71
CA ARG A 174 -0.16 -5.76 -6.07
C ARG A 174 1.34 -5.75 -6.30
N PHE A 175 2.00 -6.75 -5.74
CA PHE A 175 3.44 -6.96 -5.88
C PHE A 175 3.71 -7.72 -7.18
N VAL A 176 4.08 -7.01 -8.25
CA VAL A 176 4.50 -7.64 -9.51
C VAL A 176 5.96 -8.07 -9.41
N ASN A 177 6.83 -7.12 -9.06
CA ASN A 177 8.23 -7.37 -8.77
C ASN A 177 8.78 -6.23 -7.91
N THR A 178 10.05 -6.30 -7.55
CA THR A 178 10.72 -5.31 -6.70
C THR A 178 10.69 -3.89 -7.27
N MET A 179 10.64 -3.73 -8.58
CA MET A 179 10.60 -2.42 -9.26
C MET A 179 9.19 -1.94 -9.60
N THR A 180 8.23 -2.88 -9.74
CA THR A 180 6.90 -2.61 -10.26
C THR A 180 5.84 -3.01 -9.24
N GLN A 181 5.06 -2.03 -8.81
CA GLN A 181 3.88 -2.20 -7.97
C GLN A 181 2.71 -1.54 -8.67
N SER A 182 1.57 -2.23 -8.74
CA SER A 182 0.40 -1.74 -9.46
C SER A 182 -0.81 -1.66 -8.53
N PRO A 183 -1.54 -0.54 -8.47
CA PRO A 183 -2.77 -0.46 -7.71
C PRO A 183 -3.85 -1.31 -8.39
N GLU A 184 -4.33 -2.33 -7.69
CA GLU A 184 -5.35 -3.25 -8.16
C GLU A 184 -6.63 -3.08 -7.34
N THR A 185 -7.78 -3.22 -8.00
CA THR A 185 -9.08 -3.24 -7.35
C THR A 185 -9.67 -4.63 -7.52
N VAL A 186 -9.92 -5.31 -6.41
CA VAL A 186 -10.50 -6.65 -6.40
C VAL A 186 -11.88 -6.58 -5.76
N GLN A 187 -12.88 -7.23 -6.36
CA GLN A 187 -14.20 -7.37 -5.77
C GLN A 187 -14.16 -8.46 -4.70
N LEU A 188 -14.55 -8.14 -3.48
CA LEU A 188 -14.69 -9.09 -2.39
C LEU A 188 -16.11 -9.66 -2.35
N LEU A 189 -17.12 -8.77 -2.40
CA LEU A 189 -18.53 -9.15 -2.36
C LEU A 189 -19.33 -8.39 -3.44
N PRO A 190 -20.36 -9.01 -4.05
CA PRO A 190 -20.63 -10.44 -4.04
C PRO A 190 -19.45 -11.25 -4.60
N LEU A 191 -19.24 -12.45 -4.06
CA LEU A 191 -18.25 -13.40 -4.54
C LEU A 191 -18.61 -13.82 -5.95
N LYS A 192 -17.72 -13.53 -6.90
CA LYS A 192 -17.84 -14.10 -8.22
C LYS A 192 -17.39 -15.56 -8.14
N ALA A 193 -18.26 -16.49 -8.49
CA ALA A 193 -17.86 -17.87 -8.68
C ALA A 193 -16.87 -17.92 -9.86
N GLU A 194 -15.61 -18.24 -9.58
CA GLU A 194 -14.71 -18.72 -10.62
C GLU A 194 -15.15 -20.16 -10.94
N GLN A 195 -15.56 -20.40 -12.19
CA GLN A 195 -15.79 -21.77 -12.67
C GLN A 195 -14.44 -22.44 -12.78
N ASP A 196 -14.02 -23.12 -11.72
CA ASP A 196 -12.81 -23.92 -11.75
C ASP A 196 -13.16 -25.29 -12.36
N ASP A 197 -12.96 -25.41 -13.68
CA ASP A 197 -13.17 -26.64 -14.46
C ASP A 197 -12.31 -27.84 -13.96
N ALA A 198 -11.37 -27.59 -13.04
CA ALA A 198 -10.53 -28.60 -12.41
C ALA A 198 -11.22 -29.35 -11.27
N LEU A 199 -12.32 -28.84 -10.71
CA LEU A 199 -13.07 -29.49 -9.62
C LEU A 199 -14.08 -30.54 -10.14
N LYS A 200 -13.67 -31.34 -11.14
CA LYS A 200 -14.47 -32.43 -11.76
C LYS A 200 -14.66 -33.68 -10.88
N GLY A 201 -14.30 -33.61 -9.60
CA GLY A 201 -14.60 -34.65 -8.62
C GLY A 201 -15.84 -34.28 -7.82
N HIS A 202 -16.99 -34.86 -8.16
CA HIS A 202 -18.20 -34.77 -7.34
C HIS A 202 -18.05 -35.68 -6.12
N TRP A 203 -17.39 -35.18 -5.08
CA TRP A 203 -17.47 -35.77 -3.75
C TRP A 203 -18.04 -34.69 -2.83
N ASP A 204 -19.05 -35.07 -2.06
CA ASP A 204 -19.73 -34.19 -1.12
C ASP A 204 -19.09 -34.30 0.26
N TYR A 205 -19.14 -33.23 1.05
CA TYR A 205 -18.67 -33.25 2.42
C TYR A 205 -19.81 -33.71 3.34
N ILE A 206 -19.45 -34.37 4.44
CA ILE A 206 -20.38 -34.53 5.57
C ILE A 206 -20.29 -33.23 6.39
N TYR A 207 -21.41 -32.51 6.47
CA TYR A 207 -21.51 -31.24 7.18
C TYR A 207 -21.95 -31.47 8.62
N GLU A 208 -21.25 -30.85 9.55
CA GLU A 208 -21.61 -30.82 10.96
C GLU A 208 -21.30 -29.42 11.52
N PRO A 209 -22.29 -28.65 12.03
CA PRO A 209 -23.70 -29.00 12.27
C PRO A 209 -24.58 -29.01 11.01
N ASP A 210 -24.56 -27.98 10.18
CA ASP A 210 -25.22 -27.96 8.85
C ASP A 210 -24.44 -27.10 7.84
N ALA A 211 -24.70 -27.31 6.54
CA ALA A 211 -23.98 -26.63 5.46
C ALA A 211 -24.17 -25.10 5.45
N LYS A 212 -25.33 -24.61 5.92
CA LYS A 212 -25.66 -23.18 5.93
C LYS A 212 -24.85 -22.46 7.01
N GLU A 213 -24.83 -22.99 8.23
CA GLU A 213 -24.08 -22.41 9.35
C GLU A 213 -22.57 -22.40 9.06
N ILE A 214 -22.06 -23.51 8.50
CA ILE A 214 -20.67 -23.62 8.06
C ILE A 214 -20.35 -22.56 6.99
N MET A 215 -21.24 -22.38 6.01
CA MET A 215 -21.04 -21.43 4.91
C MET A 215 -21.04 -19.97 5.42
N GLU A 216 -21.94 -19.60 6.33
CA GLU A 216 -21.97 -18.26 6.94
C GLU A 216 -20.63 -17.93 7.63
N GLY A 217 -20.10 -18.86 8.42
CA GLY A 217 -18.79 -18.70 9.07
C GLY A 217 -17.62 -18.65 8.08
N LEU A 218 -17.56 -19.59 7.14
CA LEU A 218 -16.46 -19.72 6.17
C LEU A 218 -16.34 -18.52 5.26
N LEU A 219 -17.47 -17.98 4.77
CA LEU A 219 -17.46 -16.85 3.85
C LEU A 219 -16.91 -15.59 4.52
N VAL A 220 -17.25 -15.35 5.79
CA VAL A 220 -16.66 -14.25 6.58
C VAL A 220 -15.15 -14.45 6.73
N ARG A 221 -14.71 -15.64 7.12
CA ARG A 221 -13.26 -15.96 7.25
C ARG A 221 -12.51 -15.78 5.94
N TYR A 222 -13.14 -16.11 4.81
CA TYR A 222 -12.56 -15.92 3.49
C TYR A 222 -12.36 -14.44 3.16
N VAL A 223 -13.38 -13.60 3.38
CA VAL A 223 -13.28 -12.16 3.14
C VAL A 223 -12.18 -11.55 4.02
N GLU A 224 -12.12 -11.92 5.30
CA GLU A 224 -11.06 -11.48 6.20
C GLU A 224 -9.66 -11.93 5.72
N SER A 225 -9.54 -13.17 5.23
CA SER A 225 -8.30 -13.68 4.66
C SER A 225 -7.88 -12.92 3.40
N GLN A 226 -8.81 -12.58 2.51
CA GLN A 226 -8.54 -11.78 1.31
C GLN A 226 -8.07 -10.36 1.68
N VAL A 227 -8.70 -9.74 2.67
CA VAL A 227 -8.27 -8.42 3.17
C VAL A 227 -6.88 -8.50 3.79
N TYR A 228 -6.63 -9.50 4.63
CA TYR A 228 -5.31 -9.70 5.24
C TYR A 228 -4.22 -9.93 4.19
N GLN A 229 -4.50 -10.74 3.16
CA GLN A 229 -3.58 -10.94 2.05
C GLN A 229 -3.27 -9.64 1.32
N GLY A 230 -4.29 -8.83 1.03
CA GLY A 230 -4.12 -7.50 0.43
C GLY A 230 -3.26 -6.57 1.30
N VAL A 231 -3.41 -6.61 2.63
CA VAL A 231 -2.58 -5.84 3.58
C VAL A 231 -1.13 -6.32 3.61
N VAL A 232 -0.89 -7.62 3.69
CA VAL A 232 0.47 -8.19 3.70
C VAL A 232 1.18 -7.92 2.38
N GLU A 233 0.50 -8.08 1.25
CA GLU A 233 1.04 -7.80 -0.07
C GLU A 233 1.33 -6.30 -0.25
N ASN A 234 0.44 -5.42 0.20
CA ASN A 234 0.67 -3.98 0.19
C ASN A 234 1.89 -3.59 1.06
N ASN A 235 2.13 -4.28 2.18
CA ASN A 235 3.34 -4.05 2.99
C ASN A 235 4.61 -4.45 2.23
N ALA A 236 4.60 -5.56 1.50
CA ALA A 236 5.72 -5.94 0.63
C ALA A 236 5.97 -4.87 -0.46
N CYS A 237 4.91 -4.37 -1.10
CA CYS A 237 4.97 -3.25 -2.03
C CYS A 237 5.53 -1.97 -1.40
N GLU A 238 5.11 -1.65 -0.17
CA GLU A 238 5.59 -0.50 0.59
C GLU A 238 7.10 -0.54 0.79
N GLN A 239 7.63 -1.68 1.21
CA GLN A 239 9.07 -1.82 1.43
C GLN A 239 9.86 -1.80 0.13
N ALA A 240 9.34 -2.41 -0.95
CA ALA A 240 9.97 -2.37 -2.26
C ALA A 240 10.04 -0.95 -2.84
N ALA A 241 8.90 -0.23 -2.80
CA ALA A 241 8.82 1.15 -3.28
C ALA A 241 9.68 2.09 -2.42
N ARG A 242 9.73 1.87 -1.11
CA ARG A 242 10.62 2.63 -0.20
C ARG A 242 12.08 2.36 -0.50
N MET A 243 12.48 1.10 -0.68
CA MET A 243 13.85 0.76 -1.03
C MET A 243 14.27 1.49 -2.31
N LEU A 244 13.44 1.45 -3.37
CA LEU A 244 13.73 2.15 -4.62
C LEU A 244 13.79 3.66 -4.46
N ALA A 245 12.85 4.25 -3.71
CA ALA A 245 12.83 5.69 -3.44
C ALA A 245 14.08 6.13 -2.66
N MET A 246 14.54 5.34 -1.69
CA MET A 246 15.73 5.63 -0.89
C MET A 246 17.02 5.44 -1.70
N LYS A 247 17.08 4.42 -2.58
CA LYS A 247 18.20 4.25 -3.52
C LYS A 247 18.33 5.47 -4.43
N ASN A 248 17.24 5.86 -5.09
CA ASN A 248 17.22 7.04 -5.95
C ASN A 248 17.59 8.31 -5.19
N ALA A 249 17.11 8.48 -3.95
CA ALA A 249 17.50 9.61 -3.11
C ALA A 249 18.99 9.62 -2.74
N THR A 250 19.58 8.44 -2.50
CA THR A 250 21.02 8.27 -2.20
C THR A 250 21.89 8.61 -3.41
N ASP A 251 21.49 8.17 -4.60
CA ASP A 251 22.17 8.45 -5.85
C ASP A 251 22.07 9.95 -6.20
N ASN A 252 20.89 10.54 -6.06
CA ASN A 252 20.65 11.98 -6.26
C ASN A 252 21.47 12.84 -5.29
N ALA A 253 21.55 12.44 -4.01
CA ALA A 253 22.40 13.10 -3.03
C ALA A 253 23.89 13.02 -3.42
N GLY A 254 24.33 11.88 -3.96
CA GLY A 254 25.67 11.71 -4.51
C GLY A 254 25.97 12.65 -5.67
N GLY A 255 25.00 12.85 -6.57
CA GLY A 255 25.06 13.84 -7.64
C GLY A 255 25.23 15.27 -7.11
N MET A 256 24.34 15.70 -6.19
CA MET A 256 24.43 17.02 -5.55
C MET A 256 25.77 17.25 -4.84
N ILE A 257 26.30 16.24 -4.14
CA ILE A 257 27.61 16.35 -3.48
C ILE A 257 28.71 16.61 -4.50
N LYS A 258 28.69 15.95 -5.67
CA LYS A 258 29.69 16.19 -6.72
C LYS A 258 29.62 17.63 -7.23
N GLU A 259 28.42 18.12 -7.52
CA GLU A 259 28.20 19.50 -8.00
C GLU A 259 28.62 20.54 -6.95
N LEU A 260 28.21 20.37 -5.70
CA LEU A 260 28.60 21.27 -4.60
C LEU A 260 30.11 21.27 -4.37
N ASN A 261 30.81 20.14 -4.53
CA ASN A 261 32.27 20.11 -4.44
C ASN A 261 32.95 20.89 -5.57
N LEU A 262 32.41 20.83 -6.80
CA LEU A 262 32.93 21.65 -7.91
C LEU A 262 32.75 23.14 -7.61
N LEU A 263 31.56 23.54 -7.15
CA LEU A 263 31.27 24.92 -6.74
C LEU A 263 32.18 25.37 -5.59
N TYR A 264 32.37 24.54 -4.57
CA TYR A 264 33.27 24.81 -3.45
C TYR A 264 34.70 25.04 -3.92
N ASN A 265 35.23 24.17 -4.79
CA ASN A 265 36.60 24.30 -5.29
C ASN A 265 36.78 25.57 -6.12
N LYS A 266 35.79 25.92 -6.96
CA LYS A 266 35.79 27.17 -7.73
C LYS A 266 35.77 28.40 -6.81
N ALA A 267 34.88 28.42 -5.82
CA ALA A 267 34.79 29.51 -4.84
C ALA A 267 36.07 29.64 -4.00
N ARG A 268 36.67 28.51 -3.61
CA ARG A 268 37.95 28.47 -2.88
C ARG A 268 39.08 29.05 -3.72
N GLN A 269 39.19 28.65 -4.99
CA GLN A 269 40.21 29.20 -5.90
C GLN A 269 40.02 30.71 -6.09
N ALA A 270 38.80 31.17 -6.33
CA ALA A 270 38.49 32.59 -6.46
C ALA A 270 38.88 33.38 -5.19
N ALA A 271 38.58 32.85 -4.00
CA ALA A 271 38.96 33.48 -2.74
C ALA A 271 40.49 33.56 -2.57
N ILE A 272 41.23 32.48 -2.87
CA ILE A 272 42.69 32.48 -2.81
C ILE A 272 43.28 33.50 -3.81
N THR A 273 42.78 33.53 -5.05
CA THR A 273 43.23 34.51 -6.05
C THR A 273 42.95 35.93 -5.62
N GLN A 274 41.79 36.19 -5.00
CA GLN A 274 41.44 37.50 -4.46
C GLN A 274 42.37 37.89 -3.30
N GLU A 275 42.59 37.00 -2.32
CA GLU A 275 43.52 37.25 -1.22
C GLU A 275 44.93 37.56 -1.71
N ILE A 276 45.45 36.80 -2.69
CA ILE A 276 46.76 37.05 -3.29
C ILE A 276 46.79 38.41 -4.01
N SER A 277 45.73 38.74 -4.77
CA SER A 277 45.65 40.01 -5.50
C SER A 277 45.61 41.21 -4.55
N GLU A 278 44.89 41.09 -3.43
CA GLU A 278 44.84 42.11 -2.36
C GLU A 278 46.20 42.29 -1.68
N ILE A 279 46.92 41.19 -1.38
CA ILE A 279 48.28 41.25 -0.81
C ILE A 279 49.26 41.94 -1.75
N VAL A 280 49.29 41.56 -3.03
CA VAL A 280 50.22 42.13 -4.02
C VAL A 280 49.91 43.62 -4.27
N SER A 281 48.62 43.97 -4.37
CA SER A 281 48.21 45.37 -4.58
C SER A 281 48.53 46.24 -3.36
N GLY A 282 48.36 45.71 -2.14
CA GLY A 282 48.74 46.39 -0.92
C GLY A 282 50.25 46.59 -0.79
N ALA A 283 51.04 45.58 -1.17
CA ALA A 283 52.51 45.68 -1.16
C ALA A 283 53.05 46.70 -2.17
N ALA A 284 52.39 46.88 -3.32
CA ALA A 284 52.78 47.85 -4.34
C ALA A 284 52.37 49.30 -4.02
N ALA A 285 51.49 49.51 -3.03
CA ALA A 285 51.03 50.82 -2.60
C ALA A 285 51.88 51.44 -1.47
N VAL A 286 52.89 50.71 -0.99
CA VAL A 286 53.88 51.12 0.03
C VAL A 286 55.21 51.38 -0.65
#